data_AF-A0A9P1CFK6-F1
#
_entry.id   AF-A0A9P1CFK6-F1
#
_cell.length_a   1.000
_cell.length_b   1.000
_cell.length_c   1.000
_cell.angle_alpha   90.00
_cell.angle_beta   90.00
_cell.angle_gamma   90.00
#
_symmetry.space_group_name_H-M   'P 1'
#
loop_
_entity.id
_entity.type
_entity.pdbx_description
1 polymer ?
#
loop_
_entity_poly.entity_id
_entity_poly.type
_entity_poly.pdbx_seq_one_letter_code
_entity_poly.pdbx_strand_id
1 'polypeptide(L)'
;MMITEYGADAYDNSNQREWQNDEQKDALESLALELRNWRDVVSGGIIFAFQDEWWKCGSPSDHDSCGSAFGGLPDGYANEEWWGIYSTAAGTNPQARTARGAVAPLTAFFGADVFQGSSTVSAEADLYATKYDPGHNVGAVDEIVTKYHSWTPGSGPDSHSIYNEVGLIRFPALSLSQCTDASVNILLTVKWISTSSVVLAYGPVTDNTWGELTTTWSSFPSFEPLTRRTLTVTSAETNLQVTLDVTDWWSLNSALSIWIQPDDTVAANSDQNLNFFSREASEWAQPELTVSCSYSWAADNWKL
;
A
#
# COMPACT_ATOMS: atom_id res chain seq x y z
N MET A 1 -14.20 -14.52 2.60
CA MET A 1 -14.89 -15.68 1.97
C MET A 1 -13.86 -16.54 1.24
N MET A 2 -14.07 -17.84 1.07
CA MET A 2 -13.15 -18.71 0.32
C MET A 2 -13.95 -19.59 -0.62
N ILE A 3 -13.50 -19.69 -1.88
CA ILE A 3 -14.14 -20.52 -2.90
C ILE A 3 -13.47 -21.89 -2.89
N THR A 4 -14.17 -22.90 -2.38
CA THR A 4 -13.59 -24.23 -2.21
C THR A 4 -13.35 -24.95 -3.52
N GLU A 5 -14.11 -24.62 -4.58
CA GLU A 5 -14.00 -25.22 -5.91
C GLU A 5 -14.42 -24.21 -6.98
N TYR A 6 -13.60 -24.04 -8.02
CA TYR A 6 -13.98 -23.39 -9.28
C TYR A 6 -13.23 -24.04 -10.43
N GLY A 7 -13.82 -24.08 -11.62
CA GLY A 7 -13.16 -24.73 -12.74
C GLY A 7 -13.97 -24.69 -14.03
N ALA A 8 -13.39 -25.34 -15.04
CA ALA A 8 -14.07 -25.75 -16.25
C ALA A 8 -13.55 -27.14 -16.63
N ASP A 9 -14.38 -27.97 -17.25
CA ASP A 9 -13.89 -29.22 -17.84
C ASP A 9 -12.96 -28.93 -19.03
N ALA A 10 -12.43 -29.97 -19.67
CA ALA A 10 -11.53 -29.84 -20.82
C ALA A 10 -12.13 -30.45 -22.10
N TYR A 11 -13.40 -30.84 -22.11
CA TYR A 11 -13.98 -31.66 -23.18
C TYR A 11 -15.07 -30.93 -23.95
N ASP A 12 -14.86 -30.82 -25.25
CA ASP A 12 -15.83 -30.28 -26.19
C ASP A 12 -16.91 -31.33 -26.49
N ASN A 13 -18.05 -31.25 -25.80
CA ASN A 13 -19.16 -32.15 -26.03
C ASN A 13 -19.83 -31.90 -27.39
N SER A 14 -19.67 -30.73 -28.00
CA SER A 14 -20.22 -30.44 -29.33
C SER A 14 -19.42 -31.12 -30.44
N ASN A 15 -18.08 -31.12 -30.31
CA ASN A 15 -17.17 -31.69 -31.30
C ASN A 15 -16.62 -33.08 -30.92
N GLN A 16 -17.00 -33.61 -29.75
CA GLN A 16 -16.62 -34.92 -29.23
C GLN A 16 -15.09 -35.10 -29.17
N ARG A 17 -14.40 -34.11 -28.59
CA ARG A 17 -12.94 -34.09 -28.45
C ARG A 17 -12.50 -33.27 -27.25
N GLU A 18 -11.30 -33.52 -26.76
CA GLU A 18 -10.65 -32.61 -25.82
C GLU A 18 -10.35 -31.24 -26.49
N TRP A 19 -10.48 -30.17 -25.72
CA TRP A 19 -10.01 -28.85 -26.11
C TRP A 19 -8.50 -28.88 -26.28
N GLN A 20 -8.04 -28.24 -27.35
CA GLN A 20 -6.63 -28.39 -27.75
C GLN A 20 -5.71 -27.56 -26.87
N ASN A 21 -6.17 -26.44 -26.27
CA ASN A 21 -5.46 -25.68 -25.21
C ASN A 21 -6.22 -24.49 -24.60
N ASP A 22 -7.26 -23.94 -25.25
CA ASP A 22 -7.65 -22.55 -24.98
C ASP A 22 -8.87 -22.40 -24.07
N GLU A 23 -9.91 -23.22 -24.23
CA GLU A 23 -11.20 -22.95 -23.61
C GLU A 23 -11.21 -23.14 -22.09
N GLN A 24 -10.65 -24.25 -21.60
CA GLN A 24 -10.45 -24.47 -20.16
C GLN A 24 -9.50 -23.43 -19.57
N LYS A 25 -8.43 -23.12 -20.30
CA LYS A 25 -7.40 -22.14 -19.90
C LYS A 25 -8.02 -20.75 -19.75
N ASP A 26 -8.75 -20.27 -20.75
CA ASP A 26 -9.38 -18.95 -20.77
C ASP A 26 -10.43 -18.84 -19.66
N ALA A 27 -11.23 -19.89 -19.43
CA ALA A 27 -12.20 -19.93 -18.34
C ALA A 27 -11.52 -19.84 -16.96
N LEU A 28 -10.47 -20.64 -16.74
CA LEU A 28 -9.73 -20.65 -15.48
C LEU A 28 -8.97 -19.34 -15.23
N GLU A 29 -8.35 -18.75 -16.26
CA GLU A 29 -7.71 -17.44 -16.17
C GLU A 29 -8.73 -16.35 -15.82
N SER A 30 -9.90 -16.35 -16.48
CA SER A 30 -10.98 -15.40 -16.19
C SER A 30 -11.48 -15.52 -14.75
N LEU A 31 -11.70 -16.75 -14.26
CA LEU A 31 -12.14 -16.99 -12.88
C LEU A 31 -11.05 -16.58 -11.87
N ALA A 32 -9.78 -16.92 -12.13
CA ALA A 32 -8.67 -16.51 -11.27
C ALA A 32 -8.54 -14.98 -11.20
N LEU A 33 -8.69 -14.29 -12.34
CA LEU A 33 -8.72 -12.83 -12.44
C LEU A 33 -9.87 -12.23 -11.64
N GLU A 34 -11.07 -12.81 -11.73
CA GLU A 34 -12.23 -12.35 -10.98
C GLU A 34 -11.99 -12.47 -9.47
N LEU A 35 -11.52 -13.64 -8.99
CA LEU A 35 -11.20 -13.84 -7.58
C LEU A 35 -10.17 -12.82 -7.08
N ARG A 36 -9.14 -12.52 -7.88
CA ARG A 36 -8.12 -11.52 -7.54
C ARG A 36 -8.67 -10.09 -7.47
N ASN A 37 -9.62 -9.75 -8.34
CA ASN A 37 -10.25 -8.43 -8.35
C ASN A 37 -11.18 -8.22 -7.16
N TRP A 38 -11.70 -9.29 -6.55
CA TRP A 38 -12.58 -9.26 -5.38
C TRP A 38 -11.88 -9.60 -4.05
N ARG A 39 -10.56 -9.39 -3.98
CA ARG A 39 -9.73 -9.74 -2.81
C ARG A 39 -10.12 -9.05 -1.49
N ASP A 40 -10.88 -7.95 -1.57
CA ASP A 40 -11.42 -7.27 -0.38
C ASP A 40 -12.49 -8.11 0.34
N VAL A 41 -13.11 -9.07 -0.36
CA VAL A 41 -14.20 -9.91 0.14
C VAL A 41 -13.85 -11.41 0.09
N VAL A 42 -12.97 -11.81 -0.85
CA VAL A 42 -12.57 -13.19 -1.10
C VAL A 42 -11.08 -13.40 -0.84
N SER A 43 -10.75 -14.37 0.00
CA SER A 43 -9.38 -14.75 0.33
C SER A 43 -8.71 -15.65 -0.72
N GLY A 44 -9.45 -16.07 -1.75
CA GLY A 44 -8.98 -16.89 -2.86
C GLY A 44 -9.92 -18.06 -3.18
N GLY A 45 -9.42 -18.99 -3.99
CA GLY A 45 -10.11 -20.24 -4.30
C GLY A 45 -9.21 -21.39 -4.71
N ILE A 46 -9.77 -22.60 -4.73
CA ILE A 46 -9.07 -23.82 -5.16
C ILE A 46 -9.64 -24.28 -6.51
N ILE A 47 -8.75 -24.55 -7.46
CA ILE A 47 -9.13 -25.05 -8.78
C ILE A 47 -9.62 -26.49 -8.66
N PHE A 48 -10.85 -26.72 -9.09
CA PHE A 48 -11.42 -28.05 -9.29
C PHE A 48 -11.23 -28.44 -10.77
N ALA A 49 -10.41 -29.43 -11.09
CA ALA A 49 -9.59 -30.27 -10.21
C ALA A 49 -8.12 -30.22 -10.57
N PHE A 50 -7.26 -30.65 -9.65
CA PHE A 50 -5.83 -30.76 -9.93
C PHE A 50 -5.57 -31.75 -11.08
N GLN A 51 -6.22 -32.91 -11.08
CA GLN A 51 -6.08 -33.92 -12.12
C GLN A 51 -7.46 -34.46 -12.52
N ASP A 52 -7.56 -35.05 -13.71
CA ASP A 52 -8.78 -35.74 -14.12
C ASP A 52 -9.15 -36.84 -13.14
N GLU A 53 -10.43 -36.90 -12.80
CA GLU A 53 -10.99 -37.90 -11.92
C GLU A 53 -11.70 -38.95 -12.78
N TRP A 54 -11.01 -40.05 -13.07
CA TRP A 54 -11.57 -41.18 -13.81
C TRP A 54 -12.59 -41.96 -12.98
N TRP A 55 -13.44 -42.73 -13.65
CA TRP A 55 -14.48 -43.56 -13.06
C TRP A 55 -15.56 -42.75 -12.31
N LYS A 56 -15.85 -41.54 -12.80
CA LYS A 56 -17.07 -40.81 -12.40
C LYS A 56 -18.28 -41.36 -13.12
N CYS A 57 -18.06 -42.03 -14.24
CA CYS A 57 -19.09 -42.72 -14.98
C CYS A 57 -18.49 -43.85 -15.82
N GLY A 58 -19.37 -44.60 -16.49
CA GLY A 58 -18.96 -45.59 -17.47
C GLY A 58 -17.96 -46.62 -16.94
N SER A 59 -16.76 -46.63 -17.52
CA SER A 59 -15.75 -47.67 -17.41
C SER A 59 -14.52 -47.18 -16.65
N PRO A 60 -14.03 -47.92 -15.62
CA PRO A 60 -12.83 -47.54 -14.87
C PRO A 60 -11.52 -47.49 -15.68
N SER A 61 -11.53 -48.00 -16.91
CA SER A 61 -10.35 -48.06 -17.79
C SER A 61 -10.41 -47.13 -18.98
N ASP A 62 -11.52 -46.40 -19.13
CA ASP A 62 -11.74 -45.47 -20.23
C ASP A 62 -11.91 -44.05 -19.67
N HIS A 63 -11.66 -43.06 -20.52
CA HIS A 63 -11.89 -41.67 -20.19
C HIS A 63 -13.20 -41.24 -20.83
N ASP A 64 -14.29 -41.33 -20.07
CA ASP A 64 -15.64 -41.20 -20.56
C ASP A 64 -16.05 -39.73 -20.66
N SER A 65 -16.77 -39.37 -21.73
CA SER A 65 -17.36 -38.03 -21.94
C SER A 65 -18.78 -37.92 -21.37
N CYS A 66 -19.05 -38.65 -20.30
CA CYS A 66 -20.34 -38.56 -19.63
C CYS A 66 -20.49 -37.21 -18.93
N GLY A 67 -21.72 -36.82 -18.66
CA GLY A 67 -21.98 -35.57 -17.97
C GLY A 67 -23.42 -35.16 -18.07
N SER A 68 -23.68 -33.91 -17.73
CA SER A 68 -24.99 -33.29 -17.90
C SER A 68 -24.85 -31.83 -18.32
N ALA A 69 -25.96 -31.26 -18.81
CA ALA A 69 -26.02 -29.84 -19.14
C ALA A 69 -25.73 -29.01 -17.88
N PHE A 70 -24.77 -28.09 -18.00
CA PHE A 70 -24.31 -27.24 -16.90
C PHE A 70 -24.05 -25.83 -17.43
N GLY A 71 -24.83 -24.87 -16.95
CA GLY A 71 -24.72 -23.48 -17.40
C GLY A 71 -23.41 -22.82 -16.94
N GLY A 72 -22.85 -21.95 -17.79
CA GLY A 72 -21.65 -21.16 -17.47
C GLY A 72 -20.34 -21.77 -17.93
N LEU A 73 -20.34 -23.01 -18.46
CA LEU A 73 -19.19 -23.64 -19.10
C LEU A 73 -19.11 -23.29 -20.60
N PRO A 74 -17.91 -23.36 -21.22
CA PRO A 74 -17.71 -22.95 -22.62
C PRO A 74 -18.67 -23.57 -23.64
N ASP A 75 -19.04 -24.84 -23.47
CA ASP A 75 -20.00 -25.56 -24.32
C ASP A 75 -21.34 -25.86 -23.62
N GLY A 76 -21.51 -25.40 -22.38
CA GLY A 76 -22.70 -25.64 -21.56
C GLY A 76 -22.87 -27.07 -21.06
N TYR A 77 -21.83 -27.88 -21.07
CA TYR A 77 -21.83 -29.26 -20.58
C TYR A 77 -20.75 -29.46 -19.52
N ALA A 78 -21.01 -30.33 -18.54
CA ALA A 78 -20.05 -30.70 -17.50
C ALA A 78 -19.67 -32.18 -17.67
N ASN A 79 -18.53 -32.43 -18.29
CA ASN A 79 -17.98 -33.76 -18.52
C ASN A 79 -17.20 -34.20 -17.28
N GLU A 80 -17.78 -35.05 -16.44
CA GLU A 80 -17.31 -35.27 -15.05
C GLU A 80 -15.87 -35.76 -14.94
N GLU A 81 -15.34 -36.43 -15.96
CA GLU A 81 -13.98 -36.98 -15.94
C GLU A 81 -12.91 -36.01 -16.46
N TRP A 82 -13.29 -34.80 -16.90
CA TRP A 82 -12.41 -33.90 -17.66
C TRP A 82 -12.07 -32.58 -16.94
N TRP A 83 -12.32 -32.49 -15.62
CA TRP A 83 -12.11 -31.26 -14.83
C TRP A 83 -10.65 -30.97 -14.47
N GLY A 84 -9.72 -31.89 -14.70
CA GLY A 84 -8.33 -31.70 -14.31
C GLY A 84 -7.67 -30.51 -15.00
N ILE A 85 -6.71 -29.85 -14.36
CA ILE A 85 -5.68 -29.06 -15.07
C ILE A 85 -4.52 -29.94 -15.53
N TYR A 86 -4.44 -31.16 -15.02
CA TYR A 86 -3.61 -32.24 -15.54
C TYR A 86 -4.50 -33.36 -16.08
N SER A 87 -4.24 -33.81 -17.30
CA SER A 87 -4.89 -35.01 -17.83
C SER A 87 -4.27 -36.28 -17.24
N THR A 88 -5.12 -37.28 -17.02
CA THR A 88 -4.72 -38.61 -16.53
C THR A 88 -4.47 -39.53 -17.71
N ALA A 89 -3.31 -40.20 -17.74
CA ALA A 89 -2.98 -41.10 -18.83
C ALA A 89 -3.79 -42.41 -18.77
N ALA A 90 -4.26 -42.87 -19.93
CA ALA A 90 -4.97 -44.14 -20.03
C ALA A 90 -4.14 -45.38 -19.68
N GLY A 91 -4.77 -46.37 -19.06
CA GLY A 91 -4.18 -47.68 -18.76
C GLY A 91 -3.61 -47.83 -17.35
N THR A 92 -2.49 -48.54 -17.20
CA THR A 92 -1.97 -48.99 -15.89
C THR A 92 -1.21 -47.93 -15.09
N ASN A 93 -1.14 -46.68 -15.56
CA ASN A 93 -0.36 -45.61 -14.94
C ASN A 93 -1.21 -44.38 -14.59
N PRO A 94 -2.25 -44.52 -13.74
CA PRO A 94 -3.12 -43.41 -13.34
C PRO A 94 -2.38 -42.25 -12.64
N GLN A 95 -1.13 -42.47 -12.22
CA GLN A 95 -0.25 -41.44 -11.64
C GLN A 95 0.46 -40.57 -12.68
N ALA A 96 0.44 -40.94 -13.96
CA ALA A 96 1.05 -40.15 -15.02
C ALA A 96 0.13 -38.97 -15.37
N ARG A 97 0.69 -37.76 -15.29
CA ARG A 97 -0.02 -36.49 -15.44
C ARG A 97 0.58 -35.71 -16.60
N THR A 98 -0.26 -35.25 -17.51
CA THR A 98 0.14 -34.33 -18.58
C THR A 98 -0.51 -32.97 -18.32
N ALA A 99 0.31 -31.92 -18.19
CA ALA A 99 -0.19 -30.57 -17.94
C ALA A 99 -1.02 -30.08 -19.13
N ARG A 100 -2.22 -29.56 -18.87
CA ARG A 100 -3.02 -28.84 -19.87
C ARG A 100 -2.54 -27.41 -20.04
N GLY A 101 -3.04 -26.75 -21.08
CA GLY A 101 -2.73 -25.34 -21.40
C GLY A 101 -2.93 -24.36 -20.26
N ALA A 102 -3.82 -24.67 -19.30
CA ALA A 102 -4.09 -23.85 -18.11
C ALA A 102 -2.93 -23.79 -17.10
N VAL A 103 -2.09 -24.82 -17.01
CA VAL A 103 -1.09 -24.93 -15.91
C VAL A 103 -0.05 -23.81 -15.95
N ALA A 104 0.54 -23.56 -17.11
CA ALA A 104 1.57 -22.53 -17.25
C ALA A 104 1.07 -21.10 -16.94
N PRO A 105 -0.04 -20.61 -17.51
CA PRO A 105 -0.54 -19.28 -17.20
C PRO A 105 -1.07 -19.16 -15.78
N LEU A 106 -1.70 -20.19 -15.19
CA LEU A 106 -2.09 -20.16 -13.78
C LEU A 106 -0.87 -20.10 -12.86
N THR A 107 0.19 -20.85 -13.17
CA THR A 107 1.46 -20.79 -12.43
C THR A 107 2.06 -19.38 -12.51
N ALA A 108 2.04 -18.77 -13.69
CA ALA A 108 2.49 -17.38 -13.86
C ALA A 108 1.59 -16.39 -13.10
N PHE A 109 0.28 -16.58 -13.16
CA PHE A 109 -0.70 -15.74 -12.47
C PHE A 109 -0.49 -15.74 -10.96
N PHE A 110 -0.42 -16.92 -10.34
CA PHE A 110 -0.17 -17.05 -8.91
C PHE A 110 1.27 -16.71 -8.50
N GLY A 111 2.23 -16.83 -9.43
CA GLY A 111 3.64 -16.48 -9.19
C GLY A 111 3.98 -15.00 -9.38
N ALA A 112 3.12 -14.22 -10.06
CA ALA A 112 3.41 -12.85 -10.46
C ALA A 112 2.96 -11.78 -9.46
N ASP A 113 2.32 -12.14 -8.35
CA ASP A 113 1.65 -11.13 -7.53
C ASP A 113 2.66 -10.28 -6.74
N VAL A 114 2.78 -9.02 -7.20
CA VAL A 114 3.15 -7.88 -6.37
C VAL A 114 1.88 -7.41 -5.66
N PHE A 115 1.77 -7.61 -4.35
CA PHE A 115 0.65 -7.09 -3.55
C PHE A 115 0.90 -5.63 -3.27
N GLN A 116 -0.09 -4.79 -3.51
CA GLN A 116 -0.08 -3.45 -2.95
C GLN A 116 -0.89 -3.46 -1.65
N GLY A 117 -0.21 -3.25 -0.54
CA GLY A 117 -0.85 -3.02 0.76
C GLY A 117 -0.71 -1.54 1.12
N SER A 118 -1.78 -0.96 1.65
CA SER A 118 -1.73 0.36 2.29
C SER A 118 -2.10 0.26 3.76
N SER A 119 -1.31 0.85 4.63
CA SER A 119 -1.63 1.00 6.05
C SER A 119 -1.66 2.48 6.41
N THR A 120 -2.62 2.87 7.24
CA THR A 120 -2.72 4.23 7.77
C THR A 120 -2.48 4.20 9.26
N VAL A 121 -1.61 5.09 9.75
CA VAL A 121 -1.37 5.30 11.18
C VAL A 121 -1.45 6.79 11.51
N SER A 122 -2.03 7.09 12.67
CA SER A 122 -2.04 8.45 13.22
C SER A 122 -0.66 8.81 13.78
N ALA A 123 -0.40 10.12 13.92
CA ALA A 123 0.74 10.60 14.68
C ALA A 123 0.69 10.10 16.15
N GLU A 124 1.84 9.73 16.72
CA GLU A 124 1.97 9.36 18.13
C GLU A 124 2.49 10.50 19.01
N ALA A 125 3.03 11.55 18.39
CA ALA A 125 3.50 12.74 19.08
C ALA A 125 3.58 13.96 18.15
N ASP A 126 3.30 15.13 18.70
CA ASP A 126 3.34 16.43 18.04
C ASP A 126 3.93 17.53 18.92
N LEU A 127 4.71 18.45 18.33
CA LEU A 127 5.16 19.66 19.02
C LEU A 127 5.43 20.79 18.03
N TYR A 128 5.44 22.03 18.52
CA TYR A 128 6.18 23.09 17.85
C TYR A 128 7.28 23.62 18.79
N ALA A 129 8.40 24.00 18.19
CA ALA A 129 9.54 24.53 18.90
C ALA A 129 10.11 25.70 18.13
N THR A 130 10.75 26.62 18.85
CA THR A 130 11.45 27.70 18.15
C THR A 130 12.75 27.18 17.55
N LYS A 131 13.06 27.61 16.33
CA LYS A 131 14.22 27.19 15.54
C LYS A 131 15.56 27.45 16.24
N TYR A 132 15.60 28.45 17.12
CA TYR A 132 16.82 28.96 17.74
C TYR A 132 16.78 29.03 19.28
N ASP A 133 15.64 28.74 19.91
CA ASP A 133 15.50 28.65 21.37
C ASP A 133 14.77 27.34 21.77
N PRO A 134 15.52 26.23 21.91
CA PRO A 134 14.97 24.91 22.22
C PRO A 134 14.33 24.79 23.62
N GLY A 135 14.40 25.83 24.45
CA GLY A 135 13.73 25.88 25.75
C GLY A 135 12.24 26.23 25.67
N HIS A 136 11.79 26.75 24.53
CA HIS A 136 10.40 27.13 24.28
C HIS A 136 9.65 26.03 23.50
N ASN A 137 9.48 24.87 24.14
CA ASN A 137 8.71 23.75 23.59
C ASN A 137 7.28 23.80 24.12
N VAL A 138 6.30 23.77 23.22
CA VAL A 138 4.89 23.62 23.58
C VAL A 138 4.36 22.38 22.86
N GLY A 139 4.40 21.25 23.56
CA GLY A 139 3.63 20.06 23.19
C GLY A 139 2.30 20.06 23.93
N ALA A 140 1.26 19.45 23.34
CA ALA A 140 -0.12 19.34 23.85
C ALA A 140 -1.12 20.47 23.54
N VAL A 141 -0.90 21.26 22.49
CA VAL A 141 -1.95 22.08 21.88
C VAL A 141 -2.60 21.34 20.71
N ASP A 142 -3.85 21.66 20.37
CA ASP A 142 -4.56 21.00 19.27
C ASP A 142 -4.01 21.33 17.87
N GLU A 143 -3.07 22.27 17.82
CA GLU A 143 -2.57 22.91 16.61
C GLU A 143 -1.06 23.08 16.63
N ILE A 144 -0.41 22.74 15.52
CA ILE A 144 0.99 23.08 15.27
C ILE A 144 1.03 24.39 14.51
N VAL A 145 1.54 25.43 15.16
CA VAL A 145 1.84 26.70 14.52
C VAL A 145 3.28 26.67 14.02
N THR A 146 3.44 26.88 12.72
CA THR A 146 4.74 27.08 12.10
C THR A 146 4.86 28.50 11.62
N LYS A 147 6.02 29.10 11.84
CA LYS A 147 6.25 30.52 11.58
C LYS A 147 7.65 30.75 11.07
N TYR A 148 7.73 31.57 10.04
CA TYR A 148 8.98 32.15 9.58
C TYR A 148 8.88 33.67 9.56
N HIS A 149 9.79 34.30 10.28
CA HIS A 149 10.05 35.71 10.29
C HIS A 149 11.53 36.00 9.94
N SER A 150 11.77 36.85 8.94
CA SER A 150 13.11 37.28 8.55
C SER A 150 13.17 38.78 8.28
N TRP A 151 14.20 39.46 8.79
CA TRP A 151 14.49 40.85 8.49
C TRP A 151 14.87 41.05 7.01
N THR A 152 15.53 40.04 6.43
CA THR A 152 15.95 39.99 5.03
C THR A 152 15.82 38.52 4.55
N PRO A 153 14.96 38.22 3.55
CA PRO A 153 14.77 36.85 3.08
C PRO A 153 16.06 36.24 2.51
N GLY A 154 16.36 34.99 2.87
CA GLY A 154 17.47 34.22 2.30
C GLY A 154 18.88 34.69 2.69
N SER A 155 19.04 35.69 3.57
CA SER A 155 20.37 36.17 4.00
C SER A 155 21.00 35.40 5.15
N GLY A 156 20.48 34.21 5.45
CA GLY A 156 21.07 33.29 6.43
C GLY A 156 20.67 33.59 7.89
N PRO A 157 21.24 32.83 8.85
CA PRO A 157 20.76 32.75 10.23
C PRO A 157 20.68 34.10 10.96
N ASP A 158 21.62 35.00 10.69
CA ASP A 158 21.73 36.32 11.36
C ASP A 158 20.61 37.30 10.99
N SER A 159 19.85 36.98 9.94
CA SER A 159 18.72 37.78 9.44
C SER A 159 17.36 37.23 9.86
N HIS A 160 17.32 36.15 10.65
CA HIS A 160 16.10 35.46 11.03
C HIS A 160 15.64 35.85 12.45
N SER A 161 14.34 35.73 12.70
CA SER A 161 13.78 35.85 14.05
C SER A 161 14.15 34.65 14.91
N ILE A 162 14.48 34.91 16.17
CA ILE A 162 14.61 33.84 17.18
C ILE A 162 13.27 33.14 17.47
N TYR A 163 12.15 33.78 17.12
CA TYR A 163 10.79 33.26 17.29
C TYR A 163 10.26 32.51 16.07
N ASN A 164 11.13 32.03 15.18
CA ASN A 164 10.70 31.16 14.09
C ASN A 164 10.27 29.81 14.66
N GLU A 165 9.07 29.36 14.32
CA GLU A 165 8.47 28.15 14.88
C GLU A 165 8.52 27.04 13.84
N VAL A 166 9.06 25.89 14.25
CA VAL A 166 9.13 24.66 13.46
C VAL A 166 8.15 23.67 14.05
N GLY A 167 7.28 23.14 13.21
CA GLY A 167 6.39 22.05 13.55
C GLY A 167 7.11 20.72 13.44
N LEU A 168 6.85 19.82 14.38
CA LEU A 168 7.47 18.50 14.47
C LEU A 168 6.36 17.47 14.69
N ILE A 169 6.33 16.44 13.84
CA ILE A 169 5.33 15.37 13.89
C ILE A 169 6.05 14.04 13.88
N ARG A 170 5.61 13.11 14.73
CA ARG A 170 6.14 11.75 14.80
C ARG A 170 5.04 10.71 14.62
N PHE A 171 5.37 9.68 13.87
CA PHE A 171 4.56 8.50 13.63
C PHE A 171 5.27 7.25 14.14
N PRO A 172 4.52 6.24 14.60
CA PRO A 172 5.08 5.01 15.12
C PRO A 172 5.94 4.28 14.07
N ALA A 173 6.86 3.43 14.54
CA ALA A 173 7.64 2.58 13.66
C ALA A 173 6.74 1.60 12.91
N LEU A 174 6.94 1.48 11.60
CA LEU A 174 6.22 0.53 10.76
C LEU A 174 7.14 -0.64 10.39
N SER A 175 6.61 -1.86 10.47
CA SER A 175 7.35 -3.05 10.03
C SER A 175 7.22 -3.18 8.51
N LEU A 176 8.28 -2.80 7.78
CA LEU A 176 8.32 -2.82 6.31
C LEU A 176 9.24 -3.92 5.75
N SER A 177 9.53 -4.96 6.54
CA SER A 177 10.55 -5.98 6.23
C SER A 177 10.32 -6.78 4.94
N GLN A 178 9.10 -6.75 4.41
CA GLN A 178 8.69 -7.44 3.18
C GLN A 178 8.36 -6.47 2.03
N CYS A 179 8.51 -5.16 2.26
CA CYS A 179 8.19 -4.13 1.26
C CYS A 179 9.37 -3.94 0.32
N THR A 180 9.14 -4.07 -0.99
CA THR A 180 10.17 -3.90 -2.02
C THR A 180 10.21 -2.47 -2.55
N ASP A 181 9.06 -1.79 -2.59
CA ASP A 181 8.93 -0.39 -2.98
C ASP A 181 7.95 0.30 -2.02
N ALA A 182 8.49 0.98 -1.00
CA ALA A 182 7.71 1.75 -0.04
C ALA A 182 7.55 3.19 -0.52
N SER A 183 6.31 3.68 -0.53
CA SER A 183 6.00 5.10 -0.65
C SER A 183 5.22 5.55 0.57
N VAL A 184 5.55 6.74 1.05
CA VAL A 184 4.97 7.28 2.27
C VAL A 184 4.34 8.62 1.92
N ASN A 185 3.04 8.71 2.17
CA ASN A 185 2.24 9.91 2.03
C ASN A 185 1.83 10.38 3.41
N ILE A 186 2.11 11.64 3.73
CA ILE A 186 1.60 12.27 4.95
C ILE A 186 0.50 13.23 4.57
N LEU A 187 -0.66 13.02 5.15
CA LEU A 187 -1.84 13.84 4.97
C LEU A 187 -1.93 14.83 6.13
N LEU A 188 -1.79 16.12 5.85
CA LEU A 188 -1.91 17.18 6.85
C LEU A 188 -3.14 18.03 6.57
N THR A 189 -3.95 18.30 7.59
CA THR A 189 -5.08 19.23 7.47
C THR A 189 -4.59 20.65 7.78
N VAL A 190 -4.59 21.52 6.77
CA VAL A 190 -4.16 22.92 6.93
C VAL A 190 -5.31 23.73 7.52
N LYS A 191 -5.13 24.33 8.69
CA LYS A 191 -6.16 25.17 9.31
C LYS A 191 -6.16 26.58 8.76
N TRP A 192 -4.98 27.19 8.65
CA TRP A 192 -4.85 28.61 8.31
C TRP A 192 -3.48 28.95 7.72
N ILE A 193 -3.46 29.94 6.82
CA ILE A 193 -2.26 30.49 6.17
C ILE A 193 -2.30 32.02 6.26
N SER A 194 -1.17 32.66 6.56
CA SER A 194 -1.09 34.13 6.66
C SER A 194 -1.12 34.87 5.32
N THR A 195 -0.92 34.16 4.21
CA THR A 195 -0.85 34.72 2.85
C THR A 195 -1.66 33.86 1.87
N SER A 196 -1.79 34.31 0.62
CA SER A 196 -2.45 33.53 -0.45
C SER A 196 -1.69 32.24 -0.81
N SER A 197 -0.38 32.20 -0.56
CA SER A 197 0.46 31.03 -0.77
C SER A 197 1.73 31.10 0.06
N VAL A 198 2.15 29.93 0.56
CA VAL A 198 3.36 29.68 1.33
C VAL A 198 4.09 28.51 0.69
N VAL A 199 5.39 28.63 0.50
CA VAL A 199 6.24 27.46 0.20
C VAL A 199 6.52 26.78 1.52
N LEU A 200 6.01 25.57 1.70
CA LEU A 200 6.24 24.72 2.88
C LEU A 200 7.52 23.93 2.67
N ALA A 201 8.48 24.05 3.59
CA ALA A 201 9.65 23.21 3.67
C ALA A 201 9.43 22.09 4.69
N TYR A 202 9.89 20.88 4.35
CA TYR A 202 9.80 19.72 5.23
C TYR A 202 10.96 18.76 5.02
N GLY A 203 11.20 17.89 6.01
CA GLY A 203 12.24 16.88 5.94
C GLY A 203 12.23 15.93 7.14
N PRO A 204 13.02 14.84 7.10
CA PRO A 204 13.15 13.93 8.22
C PRO A 204 13.89 14.58 9.38
N VAL A 205 13.57 14.13 10.59
CA VAL A 205 14.28 14.50 11.83
C VAL A 205 15.19 13.33 12.22
N THR A 206 16.41 13.63 12.66
CA THR A 206 17.41 12.60 12.98
C THR A 206 17.23 11.97 14.36
N ASP A 207 16.58 12.67 15.28
CA ASP A 207 16.26 12.16 16.61
C ASP A 207 14.89 11.47 16.62
N ASN A 208 14.91 10.15 16.83
CA ASN A 208 13.74 9.28 16.93
C ASN A 208 13.48 8.80 18.36
N THR A 209 13.84 9.58 19.39
CA THR A 209 13.70 9.18 20.81
C THR A 209 12.61 9.92 21.60
N TRP A 210 11.97 10.93 21.01
CA TRP A 210 10.93 11.75 21.65
C TRP A 210 9.50 11.19 21.56
N GLY A 211 8.63 11.39 22.55
CA GLY A 211 7.22 10.98 22.46
C GLY A 211 6.36 11.49 23.60
N GLU A 212 5.03 11.35 23.49
CA GLU A 212 4.09 11.91 24.47
C GLU A 212 4.10 11.20 25.83
N LEU A 213 4.44 9.90 25.85
CA LEU A 213 4.50 9.09 27.07
C LEU A 213 5.69 9.43 27.96
N THR A 214 6.72 10.05 27.38
CA THR A 214 7.79 10.68 28.15
C THR A 214 7.35 12.11 28.43
N THR A 215 6.83 12.38 29.62
CA THR A 215 6.42 13.72 30.13
C THR A 215 7.52 14.80 30.13
N THR A 216 8.62 14.53 29.44
CA THR A 216 9.77 15.39 29.27
C THR A 216 10.05 15.48 27.78
N TRP A 217 9.50 16.51 27.14
CA TRP A 217 10.04 17.10 25.91
C TRP A 217 11.39 17.78 26.23
N SER A 218 12.29 17.06 26.91
CA SER A 218 13.46 17.59 27.63
C SER A 218 14.67 17.81 26.74
N SER A 219 14.65 17.27 25.52
CA SER A 219 15.71 17.45 24.54
C SER A 219 15.07 17.74 23.19
N PHE A 220 15.36 18.92 22.67
CA PHE A 220 14.96 19.34 21.34
C PHE A 220 15.54 18.36 20.30
N PRO A 221 14.70 17.80 19.40
CA PRO A 221 15.19 16.94 18.32
C PRO A 221 16.18 17.71 17.45
N SER A 222 17.38 17.16 17.20
CA SER A 222 18.28 17.78 16.23
C SER A 222 17.68 17.65 14.82
N PHE A 223 17.52 18.78 14.14
CA PHE A 223 17.16 18.82 12.73
C PHE A 223 18.42 19.17 11.93
N GLU A 224 18.91 18.22 11.12
CA GLU A 224 19.97 18.48 10.15
C GLU A 224 19.32 18.59 8.76
N PRO A 225 19.38 19.74 8.08
CA PRO A 225 18.61 20.03 6.87
C PRO A 225 19.10 19.30 5.60
N LEU A 226 19.93 18.26 5.74
CA LEU A 226 20.57 17.58 4.60
C LEU A 226 19.56 16.93 3.64
N THR A 227 18.34 16.63 4.09
CA THR A 227 17.23 16.17 3.23
C THR A 227 16.03 17.11 3.36
N ARG A 228 16.02 18.19 2.56
CA ARG A 228 14.95 19.19 2.53
C ARG A 228 14.10 19.02 1.26
N ARG A 229 12.78 19.08 1.41
CA ARG A 229 11.80 19.11 0.33
C ARG A 229 10.90 20.34 0.46
N THR A 230 10.25 20.72 -0.63
CA THR A 230 9.35 21.87 -0.67
C THR A 230 8.03 21.53 -1.36
N LEU A 231 6.95 22.15 -0.90
CA LEU A 231 5.62 22.07 -1.48
C LEU A 231 4.99 23.47 -1.46
N THR A 232 4.39 23.92 -2.55
CA THR A 232 3.63 25.17 -2.53
C THR A 232 2.23 24.89 -2.01
N VAL A 233 1.87 25.51 -0.89
CA VAL A 233 0.55 25.48 -0.28
C VAL A 233 -0.12 26.84 -0.53
N THR A 234 -1.43 26.84 -0.74
CA THR A 234 -2.26 27.98 -1.10
C THR A 234 -3.41 28.12 -0.12
N SER A 235 -3.96 29.33 0.00
CA SER A 235 -5.09 29.58 0.92
C SER A 235 -6.36 28.78 0.54
N ALA A 236 -6.43 28.25 -0.69
CA ALA A 236 -7.50 27.35 -1.11
C ALA A 236 -7.44 25.99 -0.42
N GLU A 237 -6.27 25.60 0.10
CA GLU A 237 -6.05 24.35 0.82
C GLU A 237 -6.32 24.48 2.33
N THR A 238 -6.85 25.62 2.79
CA THR A 238 -7.35 25.75 4.17
C THR A 238 -8.61 24.91 4.38
N ASN A 239 -8.67 24.19 5.50
CA ASN A 239 -9.62 23.12 5.80
C ASN A 239 -9.63 21.99 4.77
N LEU A 240 -8.56 21.84 3.99
CA LEU A 240 -8.31 20.71 3.11
C LEU A 240 -7.03 19.98 3.54
N GLN A 241 -6.86 18.79 2.97
CA GLN A 241 -5.70 17.95 3.21
C GLN A 241 -4.62 18.22 2.15
N VAL A 242 -3.37 18.29 2.59
CA VAL A 242 -2.19 18.35 1.73
C VAL A 242 -1.36 17.07 1.89
N THR A 243 -0.81 16.57 0.79
CA THR A 243 -0.01 15.34 0.77
C THR A 243 1.47 15.68 0.69
N LEU A 244 2.27 15.13 1.61
CA LEU A 244 3.73 15.20 1.57
C LEU A 244 4.31 13.85 1.14
N ASP A 245 5.14 13.87 0.10
CA ASP A 245 5.86 12.69 -0.38
C ASP A 245 7.19 12.54 0.37
N VAL A 246 7.30 11.48 1.16
CA VAL A 246 8.53 11.17 1.92
C VAL A 246 9.23 9.96 1.30
N THR A 247 10.04 10.20 0.27
CA THR A 247 10.89 9.16 -0.34
C THR A 247 12.17 8.92 0.50
N ASP A 248 12.84 7.79 0.28
CA ASP A 248 14.20 7.50 0.82
C ASP A 248 14.35 7.43 2.36
N TRP A 249 13.23 7.49 3.11
CA TRP A 249 13.22 7.37 4.57
C TRP A 249 13.05 5.91 5.07
N TRP A 250 12.53 5.03 4.22
CA TRP A 250 11.93 3.73 4.53
C TRP A 250 12.89 2.59 4.95
N SER A 251 14.19 2.84 5.11
CA SER A 251 15.18 1.78 5.40
C SER A 251 15.36 1.45 6.89
N LEU A 252 14.63 2.10 7.78
CA LEU A 252 14.84 2.01 9.22
C LEU A 252 13.54 1.52 9.87
N ASN A 253 13.56 0.35 10.52
CA ASN A 253 12.51 -0.13 11.45
C ASN A 253 12.41 0.81 12.68
N SER A 254 12.16 2.09 12.46
CA SER A 254 12.15 3.15 13.45
C SER A 254 10.98 4.09 13.19
N ALA A 255 10.60 4.86 14.21
CA ALA A 255 9.57 5.89 14.09
C ALA A 255 9.93 6.93 13.01
N LEU A 256 8.92 7.41 12.28
CA LEU A 256 9.06 8.53 11.34
C LEU A 256 8.90 9.82 12.10
N SER A 257 9.90 10.69 12.03
CA SER A 257 9.80 12.04 12.54
C SER A 257 10.03 13.01 11.38
N ILE A 258 9.15 14.00 11.22
CA ILE A 258 9.29 15.07 10.23
C ILE A 258 9.27 16.44 10.89
N TRP A 259 9.99 17.37 10.29
CA TRP A 259 9.88 18.80 10.59
C TRP A 259 9.18 19.51 9.44
N ILE A 260 8.47 20.60 9.76
CA ILE A 260 7.73 21.45 8.82
C ILE A 260 7.84 22.93 9.22
N GLN A 261 8.06 23.82 8.25
CA GLN A 261 8.01 25.28 8.44
C GLN A 261 7.86 25.99 7.08
N PRO A 262 7.44 27.26 7.03
CA PRO A 262 7.59 28.06 5.82
C PRO A 262 9.06 28.08 5.35
N ASP A 263 9.25 27.99 4.04
CA ASP A 263 10.55 27.82 3.41
C ASP A 263 11.41 29.09 3.54
N ASP A 264 12.43 29.00 4.40
CA ASP A 264 13.38 30.07 4.69
C ASP A 264 14.39 30.39 3.58
N THR A 265 14.35 29.68 2.46
CA THR A 265 15.22 29.91 1.28
C THR A 265 14.51 30.64 0.15
N VAL A 266 13.17 30.74 0.19
CA VAL A 266 12.38 31.40 -0.85
C VAL A 266 12.18 32.89 -0.52
N ALA A 267 12.38 33.74 -1.52
CA ALA A 267 12.16 35.18 -1.42
C ALA A 267 10.66 35.52 -1.42
N ALA A 268 9.98 35.27 -0.30
CA ALA A 268 8.60 35.70 -0.08
C ALA A 268 8.50 36.32 1.32
N ASN A 269 7.87 37.49 1.40
CA ASN A 269 7.65 38.37 2.55
C ASN A 269 7.96 37.83 3.96
N SER A 270 8.57 38.69 4.76
CA SER A 270 9.17 38.48 6.08
C SER A 270 8.29 37.90 7.19
N ASP A 271 7.00 37.60 6.97
CA ASP A 271 6.09 37.10 8.01
C ASP A 271 5.12 36.07 7.42
N GLN A 272 5.51 34.80 7.46
CA GLN A 272 4.68 33.69 7.01
C GLN A 272 4.37 32.77 8.16
N ASN A 273 3.09 32.46 8.31
CA ASN A 273 2.60 31.52 9.30
C ASN A 273 1.71 30.50 8.61
N LEU A 274 1.83 29.26 9.04
CA LEU A 274 1.01 28.15 8.60
C LEU A 274 0.66 27.30 9.82
N ASN A 275 -0.63 27.04 10.00
CA ASN A 275 -1.15 26.29 11.13
C ASN A 275 -1.79 24.99 10.63
N PHE A 276 -1.45 23.88 11.29
CA PHE A 276 -1.97 22.55 11.02
C PHE A 276 -2.71 22.02 12.24
N PHE A 277 -3.74 21.20 12.00
CA PHE A 277 -4.32 20.41 13.07
C PHE A 277 -3.36 19.29 13.47
N SER A 278 -3.16 19.13 14.77
CA SER A 278 -2.28 18.11 15.31
C SER A 278 -3.01 17.17 16.27
N ARG A 279 -4.13 17.61 16.87
CA ARG A 279 -5.04 16.77 17.66
C ARG A 279 -6.51 17.01 17.30
N GLU A 280 -7.36 16.07 17.71
CA GLU A 280 -8.81 16.18 17.63
C GLU A 280 -9.32 17.40 18.43
N ALA A 281 -9.58 18.51 17.76
CA ALA A 281 -10.83 19.20 18.03
C ALA A 281 -11.91 18.33 17.37
N SER A 282 -12.93 17.90 18.11
CA SER A 282 -13.93 16.85 17.79
C SER A 282 -14.70 16.96 16.45
N GLU A 283 -14.33 17.88 15.58
CA GLU A 283 -14.94 18.21 14.29
C GLU A 283 -13.93 18.12 13.11
N TRP A 284 -12.64 17.85 13.33
CA TRP A 284 -11.58 17.98 12.31
C TRP A 284 -10.57 16.81 12.30
N ALA A 285 -9.94 16.56 11.14
CA ALA A 285 -9.08 15.39 10.88
C ALA A 285 -7.62 15.57 11.36
N GLN A 286 -7.08 14.52 11.99
CA GLN A 286 -5.69 14.43 12.47
C GLN A 286 -4.68 14.24 11.33
N PRO A 287 -3.37 14.50 11.55
CA PRO A 287 -2.32 14.06 10.64
C PRO A 287 -2.33 12.55 10.46
N GLU A 288 -2.40 12.10 9.21
CA GLU A 288 -2.43 10.68 8.85
C GLU A 288 -1.20 10.31 8.01
N LEU A 289 -0.48 9.27 8.44
CA LEU A 289 0.57 8.65 7.66
C LEU A 289 -0.02 7.47 6.90
N THR A 290 -0.10 7.58 5.58
CA THR A 290 -0.44 6.45 4.71
C THR A 290 0.83 5.90 4.08
N VAL A 291 1.14 4.64 4.38
CA VAL A 291 2.22 3.91 3.70
C VAL A 291 1.63 3.00 2.65
N SER A 292 2.07 3.16 1.41
CA SER A 292 1.75 2.25 0.30
C SER A 292 2.98 1.44 -0.05
N CYS A 293 2.84 0.12 -0.02
CA CYS A 293 3.93 -0.83 -0.17
C CYS A 293 3.60 -1.89 -1.22
N SER A 294 4.56 -2.14 -2.10
CA SER A 294 4.58 -3.33 -2.93
C SER A 294 5.26 -4.48 -2.17
N TYR A 295 4.62 -5.65 -2.10
CA TYR A 295 5.15 -6.89 -1.54
C TYR A 295 5.25 -7.92 -2.67
N SER A 296 6.29 -8.74 -2.73
CA SER A 296 6.33 -9.86 -3.68
C SER A 296 6.48 -11.19 -2.94
N TRP A 297 5.75 -12.23 -3.36
CA TRP A 297 5.92 -13.59 -2.82
C TRP A 297 7.26 -14.23 -3.20
N ALA A 298 8.08 -13.59 -4.03
CA ALA A 298 9.35 -14.14 -4.51
C ALA A 298 10.35 -14.50 -3.39
N ALA A 299 10.10 -14.09 -2.15
CA ALA A 299 10.87 -14.52 -0.98
C ALA A 299 10.60 -15.97 -0.54
N ASP A 300 9.40 -16.50 -0.80
CA ASP A 300 9.09 -17.89 -0.49
C ASP A 300 9.35 -18.75 -1.72
N ASN A 301 10.47 -19.46 -1.72
CA ASN A 301 10.86 -20.44 -2.72
C ASN A 301 9.88 -21.65 -2.73
N TRP A 302 8.64 -21.46 -3.17
CA TRP A 302 7.73 -22.56 -3.45
C TRP A 302 8.19 -23.25 -4.73
N LYS A 303 9.02 -24.30 -4.56
CA LYS A 303 9.25 -25.28 -5.62
C LYS A 303 8.01 -26.16 -5.70
N LEU A 304 7.13 -25.85 -6.66
CA LEU A 304 6.09 -26.78 -7.13
C LEU A 304 6.74 -27.97 -7.85
#